data_AF-A0A0Q7YXV2-F1
#
_entry.id   AF-A0A0Q7YXV2-F1
#
_cell.length_a   1.000
_cell.length_b   1.000
_cell.length_c   1.000
_cell.angle_alpha   90.00
_cell.angle_beta   90.00
_cell.angle_gamma   90.00
#
_symmetry.space_group_name_H-M   'P 1'
#
loop_
_entity.id
_entity.type
_entity.pdbx_description
1 polymer ?
#
loop_
_entity_poly.entity_id
_entity_poly.type
_entity_poly.pdbx_seq_one_letter_code
_entity_poly.pdbx_strand_id
1 'polypeptide(L)'
;MLVAATLLFAAIFYFVWRRSRPAPEPRAPKTPRPAREPGESRLPRLPSLPRRDREVEAPVEMSAARLARISARPPFERLTEAEAEAEYRTAPAAEAPALVADRPDPEAHEPAPPSEADRAMVGQMLESMVAQVEHEADLVERRGSEPVAVRIVPQIPPRMDEIATSWLGGRPRLEPGMAWPEIREVRGEFIAQIACADLPADIWDGLGPRRGSLAFFIHPRDGDVAVVHVHAAGDPVDPPHAFDPGGSFFAPNGGLRFGDLMPFTRHAFPEWPIDLVAVRPGDDDPRADEDEEGGDDESVGTRLYRSGYDVADPAFHPFDWDSMTAMVEILAMRIERFWKDVDGPSPIDTQLASVERRLAKHDAGDKDPLGREGLVNMQASLQDLHDAAASARAANYVARIRAEEIIGIVRDSAPKMDFSANDAAAVMDALHAIRWTKVNRKPDPDGRPGAERIESLDIPLTTHHPDAPLWVHDYLNIWFDHAKHAYAANPDTLSDAARTVFEPWARDLAAREMPSIGHIPFRYVHDYDDETHATLLELPSSGLMSWIFGDVDHLVLTLRKADLAAGRWDRPLVQVSN
;
A
#
# COMPACT_ATOMS: atom_id res chain seq x y z
N MET A 1 0.11 2.14 -39.20
CA MET A 1 -0.15 0.68 -39.11
C MET A 1 -0.63 0.31 -37.71
N LEU A 2 0.13 0.59 -36.63
CA LEU A 2 -0.26 0.28 -35.24
C LEU A 2 -1.63 0.86 -34.84
N VAL A 3 -1.85 2.17 -35.06
CA VAL A 3 -3.13 2.84 -34.72
C VAL A 3 -4.33 2.24 -35.46
N ALA A 4 -4.14 1.78 -36.70
CA ALA A 4 -5.21 1.16 -37.48
C ALA A 4 -5.55 -0.25 -36.97
N ALA A 5 -4.56 -1.01 -36.49
CA ALA A 5 -4.76 -2.30 -35.86
C ALA A 5 -5.45 -2.16 -34.49
N THR A 6 -5.06 -1.17 -33.68
CA THR A 6 -5.69 -0.87 -32.39
C THR A 6 -7.15 -0.45 -32.54
N LEU A 7 -7.47 0.37 -33.55
CA LEU A 7 -8.85 0.77 -33.84
C LEU A 7 -9.71 -0.39 -34.37
N LEU A 8 -9.12 -1.30 -35.16
CA LEU A 8 -9.81 -2.50 -35.63
C LEU A 8 -10.09 -3.48 -34.47
N PHE A 9 -9.13 -3.65 -33.56
CA PHE A 9 -9.27 -4.44 -32.34
C PHE A 9 -10.37 -3.90 -31.44
N ALA A 10 -10.38 -2.58 -31.17
CA ALA A 10 -11.43 -1.93 -30.38
C ALA A 10 -12.82 -2.05 -31.03
N ALA A 11 -12.90 -1.99 -32.37
CA ALA A 11 -14.16 -2.14 -33.09
C ALA A 11 -14.71 -3.57 -33.03
N ILE A 12 -13.85 -4.58 -33.16
CA ILE A 12 -14.25 -6.01 -33.04
C ILE A 12 -14.73 -6.29 -31.63
N PHE A 13 -13.99 -5.84 -30.61
CA PHE A 13 -14.35 -6.00 -29.21
C PHE A 13 -15.70 -5.34 -28.89
N TYR A 14 -15.93 -4.10 -29.36
CA TYR A 14 -17.20 -3.40 -29.21
C TYR A 14 -18.39 -4.12 -29.85
N PHE A 15 -18.20 -4.73 -31.03
CA PHE A 15 -19.28 -5.45 -31.71
C PHE A 15 -19.62 -6.80 -31.06
N VAL A 16 -18.62 -7.50 -30.51
CA VAL A 16 -18.82 -8.72 -29.72
C VAL A 16 -19.56 -8.37 -28.42
N TRP A 17 -19.09 -7.37 -27.69
CA TRP A 17 -19.71 -6.86 -26.45
C TRP A 17 -21.15 -6.37 -26.64
N ARG A 18 -21.44 -5.69 -27.74
CA ARG A 18 -22.80 -5.19 -28.02
C ARG A 18 -23.78 -6.31 -28.35
N ARG A 19 -23.30 -7.45 -28.86
CA ARG A 19 -24.14 -8.58 -29.28
C ARG A 19 -24.50 -9.51 -28.12
N SER A 20 -23.73 -9.50 -27.04
CA SER A 20 -23.92 -10.33 -25.85
C SER A 20 -24.83 -9.73 -24.78
N ARG A 21 -25.31 -8.48 -24.92
CA ARG A 21 -26.26 -7.89 -23.96
C ARG A 21 -27.73 -8.10 -24.36
N PRO A 22 -28.57 -8.75 -23.52
CA PRO A 22 -30.02 -8.72 -23.68
C PRO A 22 -30.60 -7.32 -23.43
N ALA A 23 -31.59 -6.93 -24.23
CA ALA A 23 -32.25 -5.63 -24.13
C ALA A 23 -33.00 -5.49 -22.79
N PRO A 24 -32.87 -4.37 -22.05
CA PRO A 24 -33.55 -4.19 -20.77
C PRO A 24 -35.05 -3.93 -20.96
N GLU A 25 -35.88 -4.74 -20.30
CA GLU A 25 -37.31 -4.47 -20.16
C GLU A 25 -37.57 -3.25 -19.24
N PRO A 26 -38.56 -2.39 -19.56
CA PRO A 26 -38.85 -1.20 -18.78
C PRO A 26 -39.56 -1.56 -17.46
N ARG A 27 -38.93 -1.24 -16.32
CA ARG A 27 -39.54 -1.34 -14.99
C ARG A 27 -40.61 -0.27 -14.76
N ALA A 28 -41.78 -0.71 -14.29
CA ALA A 28 -42.91 0.12 -13.89
C ALA A 28 -42.64 0.93 -12.59
N PRO A 29 -43.26 2.11 -12.42
CA PRO A 29 -42.99 3.01 -11.30
C PRO A 29 -43.66 2.57 -9.99
N LYS A 30 -42.92 2.63 -8.88
CA LYS A 30 -43.44 2.41 -7.52
C LYS A 30 -44.09 3.69 -6.97
N THR A 31 -45.34 3.56 -6.53
CA THR A 31 -46.10 4.56 -5.77
C THR A 31 -45.61 4.70 -4.31
N PRO A 32 -45.76 5.88 -3.68
CA PRO A 32 -45.25 6.16 -2.33
C PRO A 32 -46.27 5.84 -1.22
N ARG A 33 -45.78 5.55 -0.01
CA ARG A 33 -46.57 5.54 1.24
C ARG A 33 -45.83 6.26 2.38
N PRO A 34 -46.57 6.78 3.38
CA PRO A 34 -46.29 8.09 3.98
C PRO A 34 -45.76 8.04 5.42
N ALA A 35 -45.46 9.25 5.89
CA ALA A 35 -44.88 9.67 7.17
C ALA A 35 -45.56 9.16 8.45
N ARG A 36 -44.76 9.10 9.52
CA ARG A 36 -45.23 9.24 10.91
C ARG A 36 -44.19 9.90 11.81
N GLU A 37 -44.73 10.61 12.79
CA GLU A 37 -44.20 11.73 13.58
C GLU A 37 -43.62 11.33 14.97
N PRO A 38 -43.07 12.29 15.75
CA PRO A 38 -42.01 12.11 16.74
C PRO A 38 -42.49 11.91 18.19
N GLY A 39 -41.58 11.47 19.07
CA GLY A 39 -41.85 11.35 20.51
C GLY A 39 -40.57 11.36 21.36
N GLU A 40 -40.51 12.34 22.26
CA GLU A 40 -39.45 12.69 23.21
C GLU A 40 -39.21 11.63 24.31
N SER A 41 -37.99 11.60 24.90
CA SER A 41 -37.78 11.86 26.35
C SER A 41 -36.33 11.54 26.78
N ARG A 42 -35.60 12.58 27.21
CA ARG A 42 -35.14 12.88 28.59
C ARG A 42 -33.97 12.05 29.14
N LEU A 43 -32.80 12.69 29.08
CA LEU A 43 -31.63 12.49 29.95
C LEU A 43 -31.98 12.63 31.44
N PRO A 44 -31.27 11.92 32.34
CA PRO A 44 -31.04 12.37 33.71
C PRO A 44 -29.58 12.76 33.98
N ARG A 45 -29.46 13.79 34.82
CA ARG A 45 -28.24 14.46 35.28
C ARG A 45 -27.40 13.64 36.26
N LEU A 46 -26.09 13.86 36.19
CA LEU A 46 -25.05 13.50 37.18
C LEU A 46 -25.26 14.20 38.53
N PRO A 47 -24.86 13.57 39.66
CA PRO A 47 -24.54 14.25 40.91
C PRO A 47 -23.02 14.43 41.12
N SER A 48 -22.66 15.53 41.79
CA SER A 48 -21.30 16.00 42.06
C SER A 48 -20.78 15.62 43.45
N LEU A 49 -19.49 15.20 43.50
CA LEU A 49 -18.43 15.45 44.52
C LEU A 49 -18.60 14.83 45.94
N PRO A 50 -17.52 14.39 46.65
CA PRO A 50 -16.33 15.21 46.94
C PRO A 50 -14.93 14.53 46.98
N ARG A 51 -13.89 15.39 46.89
CA ARG A 51 -12.46 15.12 47.13
C ARG A 51 -12.17 14.80 48.60
N ARG A 52 -11.25 13.84 48.84
CA ARG A 52 -10.24 13.98 49.90
C ARG A 52 -8.98 13.15 49.64
N ASP A 53 -7.87 13.88 49.66
CA ASP A 53 -6.44 13.58 49.78
C ASP A 53 -5.99 12.13 50.00
N ARG A 54 -5.11 11.68 49.09
CA ARG A 54 -4.00 10.80 49.43
C ARG A 54 -2.82 11.11 48.50
N GLU A 55 -1.80 11.76 49.04
CA GLU A 55 -0.47 11.85 48.42
C GLU A 55 0.06 10.42 48.25
N VAL A 56 0.20 10.02 46.99
CA VAL A 56 1.00 8.88 46.54
C VAL A 56 1.84 9.42 45.40
N GLU A 57 3.16 9.23 45.50
CA GLU A 57 4.13 9.64 44.48
C GLU A 57 3.64 9.28 43.09
N ALA A 58 3.52 10.30 42.23
CA ALA A 58 3.07 10.12 40.86
C ALA A 58 4.07 9.22 40.11
N PRO A 59 3.61 8.10 39.51
CA PRO A 59 4.35 7.46 38.44
C PRO A 59 4.51 8.49 37.32
N VAL A 60 5.64 8.47 36.63
CA VAL A 60 5.90 9.34 35.47
C VAL A 60 4.94 8.91 34.35
N GLU A 61 3.72 9.43 34.38
CA GLU A 61 2.80 9.44 33.25
C GLU A 61 3.47 10.23 32.11
N MET A 62 3.21 9.86 30.86
CA MET A 62 3.47 10.71 29.69
C MET A 62 2.66 11.99 29.87
N SER A 63 3.18 12.93 30.66
CA SER A 63 2.28 13.83 31.37
C SER A 63 1.52 14.65 30.33
N ALA A 64 0.19 14.49 30.32
CA ALA A 64 -0.70 15.28 29.48
C ALA A 64 -0.43 16.78 29.66
N ALA A 65 0.15 17.19 30.80
CA ALA A 65 0.65 18.55 31.06
C ALA A 65 1.85 18.99 30.17
N ARG A 66 2.75 18.08 29.78
CA ARG A 66 3.87 18.37 28.85
C ARG A 66 3.36 18.48 27.41
N LEU A 67 2.47 17.58 27.00
CA LEU A 67 1.82 17.62 25.68
C LEU A 67 0.84 18.81 25.54
N ALA A 68 0.06 19.12 26.58
CA ALA A 68 -0.83 20.28 26.61
C ALA A 68 -0.09 21.63 26.63
N ARG A 69 1.16 21.66 27.12
CA ARG A 69 2.01 22.86 27.03
C ARG A 69 2.48 23.12 25.60
N ILE A 70 2.61 22.08 24.78
CA ILE A 70 2.96 22.20 23.35
C ILE A 70 1.73 22.64 22.52
N SER A 71 0.51 22.23 22.92
CA SER A 71 -0.73 22.49 22.18
C SER A 71 -1.38 23.87 22.37
N ALA A 72 -0.92 24.70 23.33
CA ALA A 72 -1.46 26.06 23.56
C ALA A 72 -0.40 27.18 23.37
N ARG A 73 -0.74 28.29 22.70
CA ARG A 73 0.12 29.49 22.44
C ARG A 73 -0.63 30.81 22.80
N PRO A 74 0.04 32.00 22.98
CA PRO A 74 1.41 32.33 23.45
C PRO A 74 1.43 33.44 24.57
N PRO A 75 2.60 33.94 25.04
CA PRO A 75 3.27 35.06 24.38
C PRO A 75 4.79 34.92 24.18
N PHE A 76 5.29 35.76 23.27
CA PHE A 76 6.68 35.98 22.85
C PHE A 76 7.70 36.13 23.98
N GLU A 77 8.91 35.62 23.74
CA GLU A 77 10.14 36.27 24.18
C GLU A 77 11.13 36.30 23.00
N ARG A 78 11.64 37.49 22.68
CA ARG A 78 12.63 37.71 21.63
C ARG A 78 13.97 37.16 22.12
N LEU A 79 14.56 36.22 21.39
CA LEU A 79 15.99 36.01 21.46
C LEU A 79 16.67 37.17 20.73
N THR A 80 17.55 37.87 21.45
CA THR A 80 18.34 38.98 20.93
C THR A 80 19.44 38.51 20.02
N GLU A 81 19.71 39.34 19.02
CA GLU A 81 20.62 39.22 17.87
C GLU A 81 22.13 39.24 18.26
N ALA A 82 22.53 38.60 19.37
CA ALA A 82 23.88 38.75 19.94
C ALA A 82 24.61 37.45 20.31
N GLU A 83 24.08 36.26 19.97
CA GLU A 83 24.75 34.98 20.26
C GLU A 83 24.90 34.05 19.04
N ALA A 84 24.58 34.54 17.83
CA ALA A 84 24.73 33.78 16.57
C ALA A 84 25.99 34.13 15.75
N GLU A 85 26.90 34.94 16.31
CA GLU A 85 28.04 35.48 15.56
C GLU A 85 29.36 35.24 16.29
N ALA A 86 29.77 33.97 16.46
CA ALA A 86 31.10 33.64 16.96
C ALA A 86 31.56 32.22 16.58
N GLU A 87 31.58 31.85 15.30
CA GLU A 87 32.61 30.93 14.78
C GLU A 87 32.69 30.95 13.26
N TYR A 88 33.43 31.90 12.69
CA TYR A 88 33.93 31.81 11.32
C TYR A 88 35.35 32.36 11.23
N ARG A 89 36.29 31.44 10.99
CA ARG A 89 37.52 31.48 10.16
C ARG A 89 38.48 30.40 10.70
N THR A 90 39.08 29.52 9.90
CA THR A 90 39.81 29.82 8.65
C THR A 90 40.21 28.53 7.90
N ALA A 91 40.38 28.68 6.57
CA ALA A 91 41.28 27.95 5.65
C ALA A 91 40.82 26.61 5.03
N PRO A 92 41.36 26.23 3.85
CA PRO A 92 41.41 26.98 2.59
C PRO A 92 40.86 26.16 1.39
N ALA A 93 40.69 26.86 0.26
CA ALA A 93 40.20 26.34 -1.01
C ALA A 93 41.13 25.30 -1.65
N ALA A 94 40.54 24.21 -2.16
CA ALA A 94 41.18 23.30 -3.11
C ALA A 94 40.47 23.42 -4.47
N GLU A 95 41.25 23.80 -5.47
CA GLU A 95 40.87 23.82 -6.88
C GLU A 95 40.61 22.40 -7.40
N ALA A 96 39.49 22.20 -8.09
CA ALA A 96 39.24 21.03 -8.91
C ALA A 96 39.06 21.47 -10.38
N PRO A 97 39.66 20.76 -11.35
CA PRO A 97 39.85 21.25 -12.70
C PRO A 97 38.59 21.16 -13.57
N ALA A 98 38.49 22.12 -14.48
CA ALA A 98 37.56 22.13 -15.59
C ALA A 98 37.80 20.93 -16.54
N LEU A 99 36.75 20.15 -16.77
CA LEU A 99 36.62 19.27 -17.93
C LEU A 99 35.36 19.67 -18.69
N VAL A 100 35.54 20.62 -19.60
CA VAL A 100 34.62 20.89 -20.71
C VAL A 100 35.05 19.96 -21.83
N ALA A 101 34.23 18.96 -22.13
CA ALA A 101 34.29 18.23 -23.39
C ALA A 101 33.00 18.52 -24.15
N ASP A 102 33.17 19.01 -25.37
CA ASP A 102 32.14 19.24 -26.38
C ASP A 102 31.14 18.09 -26.45
N ARG A 103 29.86 18.39 -26.22
CA ARG A 103 28.76 17.59 -26.76
C ARG A 103 28.31 18.24 -28.07
N PRO A 104 28.43 17.58 -29.23
CA PRO A 104 27.78 18.04 -30.44
C PRO A 104 26.25 17.90 -30.30
N ASP A 105 25.54 18.82 -30.95
CA ASP A 105 24.09 18.89 -31.09
C ASP A 105 23.46 17.53 -31.47
N PRO A 106 22.23 17.22 -31.01
CA PRO A 106 21.49 16.07 -31.47
C PRO A 106 20.95 16.35 -32.88
N GLU A 107 21.69 15.94 -33.91
CA GLU A 107 21.10 15.77 -35.24
C GLU A 107 19.97 14.74 -35.16
N ALA A 108 18.79 15.13 -35.64
CA ALA A 108 17.62 14.27 -35.75
C ALA A 108 17.95 13.04 -36.62
N HIS A 109 18.26 11.92 -35.97
CA HIS A 109 18.25 10.61 -36.62
C HIS A 109 16.79 10.18 -36.80
N GLU A 110 16.30 10.24 -38.04
CA GLU A 110 15.11 9.48 -38.41
C GLU A 110 15.39 8.00 -38.12
N PRO A 111 14.52 7.30 -37.36
CA PRO A 111 14.75 5.90 -37.04
C PRO A 111 14.76 5.08 -38.34
N ALA A 112 15.83 4.29 -38.52
CA ALA A 112 15.95 3.39 -39.65
C ALA A 112 14.71 2.47 -39.73
N PRO A 113 14.23 2.12 -40.95
CA PRO A 113 13.11 1.22 -41.08
C PRO A 113 13.43 -0.13 -40.42
N PRO A 114 12.46 -0.74 -39.70
CA PRO A 114 12.68 -1.97 -38.94
C PRO A 114 13.25 -3.06 -39.84
N SER A 115 14.32 -3.68 -39.36
CA SER A 115 15.05 -4.75 -40.05
C SER A 115 14.17 -6.00 -40.20
N GLU A 116 14.60 -6.93 -41.05
CA GLU A 116 13.90 -8.21 -41.20
C GLU A 116 13.92 -9.04 -39.90
N ALA A 117 14.99 -8.91 -39.09
CA ALA A 117 15.07 -9.51 -37.77
C ALA A 117 14.07 -8.88 -36.80
N ASP A 118 13.90 -7.55 -36.81
CA ASP A 118 12.90 -6.86 -35.98
C ASP A 118 11.47 -7.29 -36.36
N ARG A 119 11.21 -7.47 -37.67
CA ARG A 119 9.89 -7.95 -38.14
C ARG A 119 9.65 -9.41 -37.78
N ALA A 120 10.67 -10.27 -37.83
CA ALA A 120 10.57 -11.66 -37.42
C ALA A 120 10.35 -11.78 -35.90
N MET A 121 11.07 -10.99 -35.11
CA MET A 121 10.87 -10.92 -33.65
C MET A 121 9.46 -10.41 -33.30
N VAL A 122 9.00 -9.33 -33.93
CA VAL A 122 7.63 -8.83 -33.75
C VAL A 122 6.59 -9.87 -34.20
N GLY A 123 6.85 -10.60 -35.28
CA GLY A 123 6.00 -11.71 -35.73
C GLY A 123 5.89 -12.83 -34.69
N GLN A 124 7.02 -13.27 -34.13
CA GLN A 124 7.04 -14.28 -33.06
C GLN A 124 6.38 -13.79 -31.76
N MET A 125 6.58 -12.52 -31.40
CA MET A 125 5.88 -11.91 -30.25
C MET A 125 4.37 -11.88 -30.49
N LEU A 126 3.93 -11.48 -31.69
CA LEU A 126 2.50 -11.47 -32.02
C LEU A 126 1.89 -12.88 -32.05
N GLU A 127 2.59 -13.87 -32.62
CA GLU A 127 2.13 -15.27 -32.60
C GLU A 127 2.04 -15.82 -31.17
N SER A 128 3.03 -15.51 -30.31
CA SER A 128 3.00 -15.87 -28.90
C SER A 128 1.84 -15.19 -28.16
N MET A 129 1.59 -13.90 -28.41
CA MET A 129 0.48 -13.17 -27.81
C MET A 129 -0.87 -13.71 -28.27
N VAL A 130 -1.02 -14.05 -29.56
CA VAL A 130 -2.25 -14.65 -30.09
C VAL A 130 -2.49 -16.02 -29.47
N ALA A 131 -1.47 -16.87 -29.39
CA ALA A 131 -1.57 -18.18 -28.75
C ALA A 131 -1.94 -18.06 -27.26
N GLN A 132 -1.38 -17.07 -26.55
CA GLN A 132 -1.74 -16.77 -25.16
C GLN A 132 -3.22 -16.38 -25.05
N VAL A 133 -3.70 -15.43 -25.89
CA VAL A 133 -5.10 -14.98 -25.86
C VAL A 133 -6.07 -16.09 -26.23
N GLU A 134 -5.76 -16.91 -27.23
CA GLU A 134 -6.61 -18.04 -27.63
C GLU A 134 -6.69 -19.09 -26.52
N HIS A 135 -5.57 -19.40 -25.87
CA HIS A 135 -5.54 -20.33 -24.74
C HIS A 135 -6.25 -19.76 -23.51
N GLU A 136 -6.07 -18.48 -23.22
CA GLU A 136 -6.76 -17.80 -22.12
C GLU A 136 -8.28 -17.79 -22.34
N ALA A 137 -8.74 -17.56 -23.58
CA ALA A 137 -10.16 -17.65 -23.94
C ALA A 137 -10.71 -19.09 -23.77
N ASP A 138 -9.94 -20.10 -24.16
CA ASP A 138 -10.29 -21.52 -23.94
C ASP A 138 -10.34 -21.86 -22.44
N LEU A 139 -9.38 -21.38 -21.64
CA LEU A 139 -9.41 -21.55 -20.19
C LEU A 139 -10.61 -20.84 -19.55
N VAL A 140 -10.97 -19.63 -19.98
CA VAL A 140 -12.17 -18.91 -19.51
C VAL A 140 -13.44 -19.72 -19.77
N GLU A 141 -13.60 -20.24 -20.99
CA GLU A 141 -14.75 -21.07 -21.35
C GLU A 141 -14.80 -22.35 -20.51
N ARG A 142 -13.66 -23.01 -20.33
CA ARG A 142 -13.55 -24.24 -19.53
C ARG A 142 -13.80 -24.01 -18.04
N ARG A 143 -13.31 -22.91 -17.46
CA ARG A 143 -13.60 -22.53 -16.06
C ARG A 143 -15.08 -22.36 -15.81
N GLY A 144 -15.81 -21.75 -16.74
CA GLY A 144 -17.27 -21.63 -16.66
C GLY A 144 -18.01 -22.99 -16.67
N SER A 145 -17.32 -24.07 -17.01
CA SER A 145 -17.85 -25.44 -17.07
C SER A 145 -17.29 -26.38 -15.98
N GLU A 146 -16.39 -25.90 -15.12
CA GLU A 146 -15.78 -26.71 -14.07
C GLU A 146 -16.83 -27.16 -13.04
N PRO A 147 -16.86 -28.44 -12.62
CA PRO A 147 -17.94 -28.95 -11.75
C PRO A 147 -17.95 -28.30 -10.36
N VAL A 148 -16.78 -27.94 -9.84
CA VAL A 148 -16.60 -27.26 -8.56
C VAL A 148 -15.23 -26.60 -8.50
N ALA A 149 -15.19 -25.34 -8.09
CA ALA A 149 -13.99 -24.68 -7.60
C ALA A 149 -14.19 -24.27 -6.13
N VAL A 150 -13.11 -24.10 -5.38
CA VAL A 150 -13.16 -23.60 -4.00
C VAL A 150 -12.45 -22.26 -3.94
N ARG A 151 -13.15 -21.26 -3.41
CA ARG A 151 -12.60 -19.95 -3.07
C ARG A 151 -12.13 -19.96 -1.63
N ILE A 152 -10.93 -19.46 -1.42
CA ILE A 152 -10.34 -19.30 -0.09
C ILE A 152 -10.62 -17.86 0.35
N VAL A 153 -11.57 -17.68 1.25
CA VAL A 153 -12.07 -16.35 1.64
C VAL A 153 -11.53 -15.97 3.02
N PRO A 154 -10.65 -14.97 3.16
CA PRO A 154 -10.26 -14.44 4.46
C PRO A 154 -11.46 -14.00 5.29
N GLN A 155 -11.52 -14.42 6.56
CA GLN A 155 -12.60 -14.06 7.47
C GLN A 155 -12.43 -12.62 7.98
N ILE A 156 -13.35 -11.72 7.61
CA ILE A 156 -13.33 -10.31 8.02
C ILE A 156 -14.71 -9.89 8.57
N PRO A 157 -14.93 -9.85 9.90
CA PRO A 157 -13.95 -10.12 10.98
C PRO A 157 -13.62 -11.61 11.18
N PRO A 158 -12.41 -11.93 11.71
CA PRO A 158 -12.08 -13.25 12.22
C PRO A 158 -13.08 -13.74 13.28
N ARG A 159 -13.51 -15.00 13.19
CA ARG A 159 -14.40 -15.63 14.18
C ARG A 159 -13.58 -16.21 15.34
N MET A 160 -13.57 -15.52 16.47
CA MET A 160 -12.71 -15.86 17.63
C MET A 160 -13.27 -16.97 18.53
N ASP A 161 -14.56 -17.30 18.39
CA ASP A 161 -15.26 -18.36 19.13
C ASP A 161 -15.10 -19.75 18.49
N GLU A 162 -14.58 -19.82 17.28
CA GLU A 162 -14.33 -21.04 16.52
C GLU A 162 -12.82 -21.30 16.40
N ILE A 163 -12.41 -22.57 16.54
CA ILE A 163 -11.04 -22.95 16.22
C ILE A 163 -10.91 -23.00 14.70
N ALA A 164 -10.14 -22.09 14.12
CA ALA A 164 -9.84 -22.11 12.69
C ALA A 164 -9.18 -23.44 12.31
N THR A 165 -9.79 -24.16 11.37
CA THR A 165 -9.27 -25.42 10.82
C THR A 165 -8.39 -25.19 9.59
N SER A 166 -8.60 -24.07 8.91
CA SER A 166 -7.84 -23.64 7.74
C SER A 166 -7.43 -22.17 7.88
N TRP A 167 -6.22 -21.81 7.43
CA TRP A 167 -5.70 -20.45 7.48
C TRP A 167 -4.58 -20.21 6.45
N LEU A 168 -4.32 -18.92 6.19
CA LEU A 168 -3.20 -18.42 5.39
C LEU A 168 -2.19 -17.70 6.31
N GLY A 169 -0.90 -17.77 5.99
CA GLY A 169 0.19 -17.13 6.72
C GLY A 169 0.30 -17.58 8.18
N GLY A 170 1.12 -16.90 8.99
CA GLY A 170 1.27 -17.22 10.41
C GLY A 170 2.00 -18.52 10.69
N ARG A 171 1.48 -19.32 11.64
CA ARG A 171 2.17 -20.52 12.15
C ARG A 171 1.50 -21.82 11.69
N PRO A 172 2.24 -22.79 11.15
CA PRO A 172 1.70 -24.11 10.86
C PRO A 172 1.41 -24.88 12.17
N ARG A 173 0.49 -25.84 12.08
CA ARG A 173 0.25 -26.86 13.11
C ARG A 173 0.68 -28.22 12.57
N LEU A 174 1.98 -28.49 12.67
CA LEU A 174 2.59 -29.75 12.24
C LEU A 174 2.37 -30.87 13.27
N GLU A 175 2.55 -32.12 12.85
CA GLU A 175 2.46 -33.24 13.78
C GLU A 175 3.64 -33.21 14.78
N PRO A 176 3.44 -33.68 16.03
CA PRO A 176 4.53 -33.76 17.00
C PRO A 176 5.73 -34.57 16.46
N GLY A 177 6.90 -33.94 16.41
CA GLY A 177 8.13 -34.57 15.93
C GLY A 177 8.32 -34.56 14.40
N MET A 178 7.38 -34.00 13.64
CA MET A 178 7.56 -33.76 12.21
C MET A 178 8.66 -32.72 12.00
N ALA A 179 9.60 -33.01 11.09
CA ALA A 179 10.63 -32.05 10.72
C ALA A 179 10.01 -30.90 9.90
N TRP A 180 10.54 -29.69 10.08
CA TRP A 180 10.14 -28.55 9.27
C TRP A 180 10.48 -28.79 7.78
N PRO A 181 9.57 -28.54 6.83
CA PRO A 181 9.82 -28.85 5.42
C PRO A 181 11.04 -28.12 4.85
N GLU A 182 11.90 -28.87 4.15
CA GLU A 182 13.07 -28.35 3.45
C GLU A 182 12.88 -28.46 1.94
N ILE A 183 13.22 -27.39 1.22
CA ILE A 183 13.16 -27.25 -0.22
C ILE A 183 14.58 -26.89 -0.65
N ARG A 184 15.24 -27.79 -1.39
CA ARG A 184 16.66 -27.60 -1.80
C ARG A 184 17.59 -27.26 -0.61
N GLU A 185 17.45 -27.99 0.49
CA GLU A 185 18.23 -27.81 1.74
C GLU A 185 17.95 -26.49 2.50
N VAL A 186 17.02 -25.66 2.02
CA VAL A 186 16.55 -24.44 2.68
C VAL A 186 15.19 -24.73 3.32
N ARG A 187 14.98 -24.31 4.56
CA ARG A 187 13.66 -24.45 5.20
C ARG A 187 12.67 -23.53 4.48
N GLY A 188 11.50 -24.06 4.12
CA GLY A 188 10.47 -23.27 3.45
C GLY A 188 9.77 -22.30 4.41
N GLU A 189 9.27 -21.19 3.88
CA GLU A 189 8.37 -20.26 4.57
C GLU A 189 6.93 -20.77 4.47
N PHE A 190 6.19 -20.75 5.56
CA PHE A 190 4.82 -21.26 5.60
C PHE A 190 3.84 -20.31 4.90
N ILE A 191 2.97 -20.84 4.02
CA ILE A 191 1.99 -20.05 3.29
C ILE A 191 0.56 -20.32 3.73
N ALA A 192 0.19 -21.59 3.92
CA ALA A 192 -1.19 -21.97 4.18
C ALA A 192 -1.30 -23.36 4.79
N GLN A 193 -2.35 -23.58 5.58
CA GLN A 193 -2.77 -24.91 6.00
C GLN A 193 -4.27 -25.05 5.80
N ILE A 194 -4.68 -26.03 4.99
CA ILE A 194 -6.06 -26.22 4.53
C ILE A 194 -6.58 -27.57 5.03
N ALA A 195 -7.66 -27.56 5.81
CA ALA A 195 -8.32 -28.77 6.29
C ALA A 195 -9.06 -29.49 5.14
N CYS A 196 -8.67 -30.74 4.90
CA CYS A 196 -9.21 -31.52 3.78
C CYS A 196 -10.64 -32.01 4.03
N ALA A 197 -11.11 -31.96 5.28
CA ALA A 197 -12.48 -32.31 5.65
C ALA A 197 -13.49 -31.23 5.23
N ASP A 198 -13.02 -29.99 5.06
CA ASP A 198 -13.85 -28.83 4.71
C ASP A 198 -13.95 -28.63 3.18
N LEU A 199 -13.17 -29.39 2.40
CA LEU A 199 -13.22 -29.39 0.94
C LEU A 199 -14.40 -30.22 0.41
N PRO A 200 -15.05 -29.78 -0.69
CA PRO A 200 -16.09 -30.56 -1.36
C PRO A 200 -15.62 -31.96 -1.74
N ALA A 201 -16.46 -32.97 -1.52
CA ALA A 201 -16.11 -34.37 -1.74
C ALA A 201 -15.75 -34.68 -3.21
N ASP A 202 -16.24 -33.88 -4.15
CA ASP A 202 -16.03 -33.99 -5.60
C ASP A 202 -14.88 -33.14 -6.13
N ILE A 203 -14.24 -32.29 -5.31
CA ILE A 203 -13.04 -31.54 -5.74
C ILE A 203 -11.96 -32.51 -6.22
N TRP A 204 -11.25 -32.12 -7.29
CA TRP A 204 -10.23 -32.93 -7.93
C TRP A 204 -10.72 -34.31 -8.36
N ASP A 205 -11.97 -34.42 -8.83
CA ASP A 205 -12.59 -35.68 -9.27
C ASP A 205 -12.75 -36.69 -8.11
N GLY A 206 -12.86 -36.18 -6.89
CA GLY A 206 -12.90 -36.99 -5.67
C GLY A 206 -11.53 -37.54 -5.24
N LEU A 207 -10.46 -37.18 -5.94
CA LEU A 207 -9.09 -37.58 -5.60
C LEU A 207 -8.57 -36.81 -4.39
N GLY A 208 -7.53 -37.33 -3.74
CA GLY A 208 -6.89 -36.68 -2.60
C GLY A 208 -7.51 -36.98 -1.22
N PRO A 209 -6.92 -36.44 -0.15
CA PRO A 209 -7.30 -36.74 1.22
C PRO A 209 -8.61 -36.04 1.60
N ARG A 210 -9.38 -36.67 2.50
CA ARG A 210 -10.62 -36.13 3.08
C ARG A 210 -10.55 -35.93 4.59
N ARG A 211 -9.34 -36.10 5.13
CA ARG A 211 -9.01 -36.00 6.56
C ARG A 211 -7.62 -35.41 6.70
N GLY A 212 -7.37 -34.80 7.85
CA GLY A 212 -6.15 -34.03 8.08
C GLY A 212 -6.18 -32.72 7.31
N SER A 213 -5.01 -32.15 7.07
CA SER A 213 -4.82 -30.89 6.35
C SER A 213 -3.61 -30.95 5.43
N LEU A 214 -3.64 -30.18 4.35
CA LEU A 214 -2.47 -29.92 3.51
C LEU A 214 -1.80 -28.62 4.00
N ALA A 215 -0.51 -28.67 4.30
CA ALA A 215 0.31 -27.52 4.66
C ALA A 215 1.29 -27.20 3.52
N PHE A 216 1.40 -25.92 3.17
CA PHE A 216 2.15 -25.42 2.02
C PHE A 216 3.31 -24.54 2.49
N PHE A 217 4.50 -24.79 1.95
CA PHE A 217 5.72 -24.05 2.26
C PHE A 217 6.42 -23.62 0.97
N ILE A 218 6.93 -22.40 0.89
CA ILE A 218 7.63 -21.85 -0.28
C ILE A 218 9.11 -21.64 0.00
N HIS A 219 9.94 -21.88 -1.02
CA HIS A 219 11.34 -21.49 -0.96
C HIS A 219 11.43 -19.95 -1.02
N PRO A 220 12.10 -19.28 -0.05
CA PRO A 220 12.06 -17.82 0.10
C PRO A 220 12.57 -17.02 -1.12
N ARG A 221 13.26 -17.68 -2.06
CA ARG A 221 13.87 -17.03 -3.23
C ARG A 221 13.52 -17.64 -4.59
N ASP A 222 13.18 -18.93 -4.61
CA ASP A 222 13.11 -19.70 -5.86
C ASP A 222 11.66 -19.97 -6.29
N GLY A 223 10.71 -19.88 -5.35
CA GLY A 223 9.29 -20.09 -5.63
C GLY A 223 8.86 -21.55 -5.56
N ASP A 224 9.80 -22.51 -5.55
CA ASP A 224 9.50 -23.93 -5.32
C ASP A 224 8.67 -24.12 -4.04
N VAL A 225 7.71 -25.05 -4.08
CA VAL A 225 6.78 -25.31 -2.97
C VAL A 225 6.91 -26.75 -2.49
N ALA A 226 6.93 -26.95 -1.17
CA ALA A 226 6.73 -28.23 -0.53
C ALA A 226 5.29 -28.34 0.00
N VAL A 227 4.66 -29.48 -0.24
CA VAL A 227 3.32 -29.82 0.28
C VAL A 227 3.45 -30.96 1.27
N VAL A 228 2.88 -30.80 2.46
CA VAL A 228 2.88 -31.82 3.50
C VAL A 228 1.45 -32.14 3.91
N HIS A 229 1.10 -33.43 3.91
CA HIS A 229 -0.16 -33.90 4.47
C HIS A 229 0.01 -34.16 5.97
N VAL A 230 -0.64 -33.34 6.78
CA VAL A 230 -0.70 -33.45 8.23
C VAL A 230 -1.95 -34.24 8.60
N HIS A 231 -1.83 -35.41 9.19
CA HIS A 231 -2.98 -36.25 9.54
C HIS A 231 -3.69 -35.75 10.80
N ALA A 232 -2.93 -35.28 11.79
CA ALA A 232 -3.45 -34.69 13.02
C ALA A 232 -2.69 -33.40 13.37
N ALA A 233 -3.35 -32.26 13.25
CA ALA A 233 -2.76 -30.96 13.59
C ALA A 233 -2.34 -30.92 15.06
N GLY A 234 -1.08 -30.55 15.31
CA GLY A 234 -0.53 -30.33 16.65
C GLY A 234 -0.75 -28.91 17.17
N ASP A 235 0.10 -28.50 18.09
CA ASP A 235 0.18 -27.12 18.56
C ASP A 235 0.82 -26.22 17.48
N PRO A 236 0.52 -24.90 17.47
CA PRO A 236 1.19 -23.95 16.58
C PRO A 236 2.71 -23.98 16.77
N VAL A 237 3.46 -24.02 15.67
CA VAL A 237 4.93 -24.09 15.67
C VAL A 237 5.51 -22.80 15.08
N ASP A 238 6.41 -22.16 15.82
CA ASP A 238 7.13 -20.98 15.33
C ASP A 238 8.15 -21.39 14.25
N PRO A 239 8.41 -20.53 13.25
CA PRO A 239 9.40 -20.81 12.23
C PRO A 239 10.80 -21.01 12.85
N PRO A 240 11.62 -21.92 12.29
CA PRO A 240 12.94 -22.25 12.84
C PRO A 240 13.96 -21.10 12.73
N HIS A 241 13.62 -20.02 12.03
CA HIS A 241 14.40 -18.80 11.88
C HIS A 241 13.47 -17.60 11.66
N ALA A 242 14.02 -16.42 11.88
CA ALA A 242 13.38 -15.19 11.48
C ALA A 242 13.12 -15.20 9.96
N PHE A 243 11.99 -14.62 9.57
CA PHE A 243 11.59 -14.40 8.20
C PHE A 243 12.67 -13.60 7.45
N ASP A 244 12.96 -13.91 6.18
CA ASP A 244 13.94 -13.16 5.37
C ASP A 244 13.23 -11.98 4.68
N PRO A 245 13.35 -10.73 5.17
CA PRO A 245 12.71 -9.59 4.53
C PRO A 245 13.34 -9.25 3.17
N GLY A 246 14.49 -9.84 2.83
CA GLY A 246 15.09 -9.79 1.49
C GLY A 246 14.62 -10.93 0.57
N GLY A 247 13.67 -11.76 1.02
CA GLY A 247 13.05 -12.81 0.22
C GLY A 247 12.32 -12.24 -1.00
N SER A 248 12.34 -12.99 -2.11
CA SER A 248 11.82 -12.52 -3.40
C SER A 248 10.30 -12.31 -3.39
N PHE A 249 9.60 -12.98 -2.48
CA PHE A 249 8.14 -13.05 -2.46
C PHE A 249 7.50 -12.19 -1.37
N PHE A 250 8.28 -11.59 -0.47
CA PHE A 250 7.76 -10.71 0.56
C PHE A 250 7.48 -9.32 0.00
N ALA A 251 6.22 -8.89 0.07
CA ALA A 251 5.79 -7.60 -0.41
C ALA A 251 4.58 -7.06 0.36
N PRO A 252 4.82 -6.31 1.43
CA PRO A 252 3.74 -5.58 2.10
C PRO A 252 3.07 -4.57 1.16
N ASN A 253 1.78 -4.31 1.42
CA ASN A 253 0.94 -3.43 0.61
C ASN A 253 1.55 -2.03 0.41
N GLY A 254 1.24 -1.37 -0.71
CA GLY A 254 1.66 0.03 -0.95
C GLY A 254 3.13 0.19 -1.37
N GLY A 255 3.75 -0.86 -1.93
CA GLY A 255 5.12 -0.79 -2.44
C GLY A 255 6.21 -0.74 -1.36
N LEU A 256 5.86 -1.06 -0.11
CA LEU A 256 6.74 -1.04 1.06
C LEU A 256 7.95 -1.97 0.97
N ARG A 257 7.92 -2.93 0.02
CA ARG A 257 9.08 -3.75 -0.34
C ARG A 257 10.26 -2.94 -0.89
N PHE A 258 10.01 -1.70 -1.31
CA PHE A 258 11.01 -0.81 -1.88
C PHE A 258 11.25 0.41 -0.97
N GLY A 259 12.50 0.87 -0.96
CA GLY A 259 12.86 2.17 -0.38
C GLY A 259 13.12 2.14 1.13
N ASP A 260 12.97 3.32 1.74
CA ASP A 260 13.39 3.59 3.12
C ASP A 260 12.35 3.21 4.18
N LEU A 261 11.18 2.69 3.76
CA LEU A 261 10.09 2.29 4.67
C LEU A 261 10.13 0.80 5.07
N MET A 262 10.83 -0.05 4.32
CA MET A 262 10.93 -1.49 4.61
C MET A 262 11.27 -1.80 6.09
N PRO A 263 12.22 -1.10 6.75
CA PRO A 263 12.57 -1.37 8.14
C PRO A 263 11.42 -1.22 9.15
N PHE A 264 10.33 -0.54 8.78
CA PHE A 264 9.17 -0.33 9.63
C PHE A 264 8.05 -1.35 9.38
N THR A 265 8.20 -2.25 8.42
CA THR A 265 7.19 -3.27 8.08
C THR A 265 7.21 -4.45 9.05
N ARG A 266 6.10 -5.20 9.13
CA ARG A 266 6.04 -6.49 9.82
C ARG A 266 6.60 -7.58 8.91
N HIS A 267 7.77 -8.12 9.25
CA HIS A 267 8.43 -9.20 8.49
C HIS A 267 7.79 -10.57 8.78
N ALA A 268 6.55 -10.73 8.36
CA ALA A 268 5.81 -11.99 8.45
C ALA A 268 4.64 -11.98 7.45
N PHE A 269 4.09 -13.17 7.18
CA PHE A 269 2.75 -13.27 6.59
C PHE A 269 1.70 -13.27 7.71
N PRO A 270 0.64 -12.44 7.63
CA PRO A 270 -0.40 -12.39 8.66
C PRO A 270 -1.16 -13.71 8.72
N GLU A 271 -1.54 -14.14 9.94
CA GLU A 271 -2.28 -15.37 10.17
C GLU A 271 -3.79 -15.12 9.97
N TRP A 272 -4.30 -15.35 8.77
CA TRP A 272 -5.71 -15.14 8.44
C TRP A 272 -6.51 -16.44 8.47
N PRO A 273 -7.48 -16.58 9.39
CA PRO A 273 -8.51 -17.61 9.27
C PRO A 273 -9.27 -17.45 7.95
N ILE A 274 -9.62 -18.57 7.32
CA ILE A 274 -10.30 -18.58 6.02
C ILE A 274 -11.55 -19.44 6.03
N ASP A 275 -12.49 -19.07 5.18
CA ASP A 275 -13.63 -19.89 4.78
C ASP A 275 -13.35 -20.53 3.42
N LEU A 276 -13.70 -21.82 3.29
CA LEU A 276 -13.63 -22.54 2.02
C LEU A 276 -15.03 -22.53 1.39
N VAL A 277 -15.20 -21.71 0.36
CA VAL A 277 -16.50 -21.54 -0.33
C VAL A 277 -16.48 -22.31 -1.64
N ALA A 278 -17.32 -23.34 -1.75
CA ALA A 278 -17.51 -24.06 -3.00
C ALA A 278 -18.34 -23.23 -3.98
N VAL A 279 -17.85 -23.06 -5.20
CA VAL A 279 -18.52 -22.37 -6.30
C VAL A 279 -18.74 -23.38 -7.41
N ARG A 280 -19.99 -23.52 -7.85
CA ARG A 280 -20.39 -24.41 -8.96
C ARG A 280 -20.92 -23.59 -10.14
N PRO A 281 -21.05 -24.19 -11.33
CA PRO A 281 -21.60 -23.49 -12.48
C PRO A 281 -22.98 -22.88 -12.20
N GLY A 282 -23.07 -21.56 -12.28
CA GLY A 282 -24.29 -20.79 -12.02
C GLY A 282 -24.46 -20.26 -10.60
N ASP A 283 -23.54 -20.58 -9.68
CA ASP A 283 -23.48 -19.94 -8.35
C ASP A 283 -22.88 -18.53 -8.45
N ASP A 284 -23.22 -17.66 -7.50
CA ASP A 284 -22.54 -16.37 -7.34
C ASP A 284 -21.10 -16.61 -6.85
N ASP A 285 -20.10 -16.07 -7.56
CA ASP A 285 -18.70 -16.12 -7.12
C ASP A 285 -18.42 -14.97 -6.14
N PRO A 286 -17.89 -15.22 -4.93
CA PRO A 286 -17.55 -14.17 -3.98
C PRO A 286 -16.32 -13.33 -4.39
N ARG A 287 -15.56 -13.75 -5.39
CA ARG A 287 -14.44 -12.97 -5.93
C ARG A 287 -14.96 -11.75 -6.69
N ALA A 288 -14.30 -10.61 -6.54
CA ALA A 288 -14.58 -9.45 -7.38
C ALA A 288 -14.00 -9.67 -8.79
N ASP A 289 -14.78 -9.37 -9.82
CA ASP A 289 -14.29 -9.39 -11.19
C ASP A 289 -13.18 -8.34 -11.35
N GLU A 290 -12.00 -8.76 -11.78
CA GLU A 290 -10.87 -7.85 -12.04
C GLU A 290 -11.18 -6.86 -13.19
N ASP A 291 -12.13 -7.23 -14.05
CA ASP A 291 -12.60 -6.45 -15.20
C ASP A 291 -13.80 -5.53 -14.89
N GLU A 292 -14.34 -5.53 -13.66
CA GLU A 292 -15.37 -4.56 -13.27
C GLU A 292 -14.78 -3.13 -13.30
N GLU A 293 -15.45 -2.23 -14.02
CA GLU A 293 -15.02 -0.85 -14.31
C GLU A 293 -14.59 -0.11 -13.02
N GLY A 294 -13.30 -0.15 -12.70
CA GLY A 294 -12.72 0.56 -11.54
C GLY A 294 -11.20 0.39 -11.35
N GLY A 295 -10.61 -0.73 -11.77
CA GLY A 295 -9.16 -0.97 -11.65
C GLY A 295 -8.57 -0.72 -10.25
N ASP A 296 -7.24 -0.58 -10.14
CA ASP A 296 -6.56 -0.12 -8.91
C ASP A 296 -6.95 1.32 -8.51
N ASP A 297 -7.52 2.07 -9.47
CA ASP A 297 -7.86 3.47 -9.37
C ASP A 297 -9.03 3.76 -8.43
N GLU A 298 -9.87 2.74 -8.21
CA GLU A 298 -11.04 2.78 -7.31
C GLU A 298 -10.84 2.01 -6.00
N SER A 299 -9.66 1.43 -5.75
CA SER A 299 -9.38 0.76 -4.48
C SER A 299 -9.62 1.69 -3.29
N VAL A 300 -9.98 1.13 -2.14
CA VAL A 300 -10.22 1.93 -0.92
C VAL A 300 -9.00 2.81 -0.57
N GLY A 301 -7.79 2.26 -0.71
CA GLY A 301 -6.53 2.99 -0.48
C GLY A 301 -6.33 4.16 -1.45
N THR A 302 -6.55 3.95 -2.75
CA THR A 302 -6.43 5.01 -3.76
C THR A 302 -7.45 6.13 -3.55
N ARG A 303 -8.71 5.77 -3.20
CA ARG A 303 -9.75 6.76 -2.88
C ARG A 303 -9.38 7.59 -1.66
N LEU A 304 -8.88 6.96 -0.59
CA LEU A 304 -8.42 7.66 0.62
C LEU A 304 -7.25 8.60 0.32
N TYR A 305 -6.28 8.16 -0.49
CA TYR A 305 -5.16 8.99 -0.93
C TYR A 305 -5.63 10.25 -1.68
N ARG A 306 -6.61 10.11 -2.58
CA ARG A 306 -7.13 11.21 -3.40
C ARG A 306 -8.01 12.18 -2.63
N SER A 307 -8.80 11.69 -1.68
CA SER A 307 -9.72 12.53 -0.89
C SER A 307 -8.99 13.40 0.12
N GLY A 308 -7.77 13.01 0.52
CA GLY A 308 -7.14 13.54 1.72
C GLY A 308 -7.74 12.92 2.98
N TYR A 309 -6.96 12.91 4.06
CA TYR A 309 -7.35 12.41 5.38
C TYR A 309 -6.43 12.99 6.44
N ASP A 310 -6.81 12.86 7.70
CA ASP A 310 -6.00 13.29 8.84
C ASP A 310 -5.75 12.10 9.76
N VAL A 311 -4.47 11.75 9.98
CA VAL A 311 -4.14 10.62 10.86
C VAL A 311 -4.36 10.93 12.34
N ALA A 312 -4.66 12.20 12.69
CA ALA A 312 -5.16 12.54 14.02
C ALA A 312 -6.59 12.04 14.26
N ASP A 313 -7.32 11.62 13.23
CA ASP A 313 -8.57 10.88 13.42
C ASP A 313 -8.29 9.58 14.20
N PRO A 314 -9.05 9.25 15.26
CA PRO A 314 -8.93 8.01 16.02
C PRO A 314 -8.89 6.73 15.19
N ALA A 315 -9.39 6.76 13.95
CA ALA A 315 -9.31 5.64 13.02
C ALA A 315 -7.88 5.27 12.58
N PHE A 316 -6.92 6.19 12.70
CA PHE A 316 -5.53 5.97 12.29
C PHE A 316 -4.54 6.03 13.45
N HIS A 317 -5.04 6.08 14.70
CA HIS A 317 -4.14 6.13 15.84
C HIS A 317 -3.31 4.85 15.94
N PRO A 318 -2.06 4.94 16.41
CA PRO A 318 -1.31 3.77 16.84
C PRO A 318 -2.10 2.97 17.87
N PHE A 319 -1.96 1.65 17.86
CA PHE A 319 -2.66 0.73 18.76
C PHE A 319 -1.71 -0.14 19.61
N ASP A 320 -0.41 -0.01 19.38
CA ASP A 320 0.66 -0.61 20.18
C ASP A 320 1.94 0.25 20.11
N TRP A 321 2.98 -0.15 20.85
CA TRP A 321 4.27 0.54 20.82
C TRP A 321 4.99 0.41 19.47
N ASP A 322 4.79 -0.69 18.74
CA ASP A 322 5.45 -0.92 17.45
C ASP A 322 4.93 0.08 16.40
N SER A 323 3.60 0.22 16.29
CA SER A 323 2.96 1.19 15.40
C SER A 323 3.22 2.65 15.82
N MET A 324 3.29 2.94 17.12
CA MET A 324 3.62 4.28 17.64
C MET A 324 5.08 4.65 17.34
N THR A 325 6.00 3.71 17.53
CA THR A 325 7.43 3.92 17.26
C THR A 325 7.65 4.09 15.76
N ALA A 326 7.05 3.23 14.92
CA ALA A 326 7.10 3.36 13.47
C ALA A 326 6.62 4.74 13.01
N MET A 327 5.50 5.24 13.57
CA MET A 327 4.98 6.57 13.26
C MET A 327 6.00 7.68 13.51
N VAL A 328 6.61 7.73 14.71
CA VAL A 328 7.54 8.80 15.07
C VAL A 328 8.87 8.69 14.35
N GLU A 329 9.32 7.48 14.02
CA GLU A 329 10.54 7.27 13.23
C GLU A 329 10.34 7.64 11.76
N ILE A 330 9.18 7.34 11.16
CA ILE A 330 8.83 7.81 9.81
C ILE A 330 8.76 9.33 9.78
N LEU A 331 8.13 9.95 10.78
CA LEU A 331 8.12 11.40 10.92
C LEU A 331 9.54 11.96 11.01
N ALA A 332 10.37 11.44 11.91
CA ALA A 332 11.77 11.85 12.06
C ALA A 332 12.57 11.73 10.75
N MET A 333 12.43 10.61 10.06
CA MET A 333 13.07 10.37 8.76
C MET A 333 12.64 11.41 7.71
N ARG A 334 11.36 11.76 7.64
CA ARG A 334 10.85 12.75 6.68
C ARG A 334 11.23 14.17 7.05
N ILE A 335 11.31 14.49 8.34
CA ILE A 335 11.87 15.74 8.85
C ILE A 335 13.31 15.92 8.34
N GLU A 336 14.16 14.93 8.54
CA GLU A 336 15.57 14.99 8.11
C GLU A 336 15.71 15.10 6.58
N ARG A 337 14.83 14.45 5.82
CA ARG A 337 14.90 14.45 4.36
C ARG A 337 14.38 15.75 3.73
N PHE A 338 13.27 16.29 4.23
CA PHE A 338 12.56 17.40 3.58
C PHE A 338 12.79 18.75 4.24
N TRP A 339 13.27 18.79 5.49
CA TRP A 339 13.54 20.02 6.24
C TRP A 339 15.00 20.19 6.64
N LYS A 340 15.92 19.51 5.95
CA LYS A 340 17.34 19.80 6.05
C LYS A 340 17.68 21.05 5.26
N ASP A 341 18.40 21.96 5.90
CA ASP A 341 18.97 23.12 5.26
C ASP A 341 20.00 22.67 4.22
N VAL A 342 19.83 23.11 2.97
CA VAL A 342 20.77 22.84 1.89
C VAL A 342 21.77 23.99 1.84
N ASP A 343 23.05 23.66 1.95
CA ASP A 343 24.13 24.63 1.78
C ASP A 343 24.19 25.09 0.31
N GLY A 344 23.96 26.38 0.05
CA GLY A 344 24.07 26.97 -1.29
C GLY A 344 22.95 27.97 -1.62
N PRO A 345 23.02 28.64 -2.79
CA PRO A 345 21.95 29.51 -3.26
C PRO A 345 20.68 28.69 -3.51
N SER A 346 19.52 29.23 -3.10
CA SER A 346 18.25 28.54 -3.33
C SER A 346 18.03 28.34 -4.85
N PRO A 347 17.43 27.24 -5.28
CA PRO A 347 16.98 27.08 -6.67
C PRO A 347 16.12 28.26 -7.15
N ILE A 348 15.35 28.88 -6.23
CA ILE A 348 14.53 30.06 -6.52
C ILE A 348 15.41 31.28 -6.80
N ASP A 349 16.46 31.52 -6.01
CA ASP A 349 17.40 32.63 -6.21
C ASP A 349 18.12 32.52 -7.56
N THR A 350 18.50 31.29 -7.92
CA THR A 350 19.14 30.99 -9.20
C THR A 350 18.18 31.26 -10.37
N GLN A 351 16.90 30.91 -10.22
CA GLN A 351 15.86 31.20 -11.20
C GLN A 351 15.64 32.71 -11.34
N LEU A 352 15.49 33.44 -10.22
CA LEU A 352 15.34 34.90 -10.21
C LEU A 352 16.50 35.60 -10.93
N ALA A 353 17.74 35.28 -10.57
CA ALA A 353 18.93 35.85 -11.22
C ALA A 353 19.03 35.48 -12.72
N SER A 354 18.47 34.34 -13.13
CA SER A 354 18.36 33.96 -14.55
C SER A 354 17.35 34.84 -15.29
N VAL A 355 16.17 35.07 -14.70
CA VAL A 355 15.13 35.92 -15.28
C VAL A 355 15.58 37.37 -15.38
N GLU A 356 16.24 37.91 -14.35
CA GLU A 356 16.80 39.26 -14.36
C GLU A 356 17.81 39.46 -15.49
N ARG A 357 18.70 38.47 -15.71
CA ARG A 357 19.65 38.49 -16.83
C ARG A 357 18.95 38.45 -18.18
N ARG A 358 17.89 37.64 -18.33
CA ARG A 358 17.09 37.57 -19.56
C ARG A 358 16.37 38.89 -19.84
N LEU A 359 15.81 39.52 -18.80
CA LEU A 359 15.16 40.82 -18.91
C LEU A 359 16.15 41.91 -19.33
N ALA A 360 17.35 41.95 -18.74
CA ALA A 360 18.40 42.90 -19.11
C ALA A 360 18.88 42.72 -20.56
N LYS A 361 19.04 41.48 -21.04
CA LYS A 361 19.35 41.20 -22.45
C LYS A 361 18.24 41.63 -23.40
N HIS A 362 16.99 41.35 -23.03
CA HIS A 362 15.83 41.78 -23.81
C HIS A 362 15.75 43.32 -23.88
N ASP A 363 15.98 44.02 -22.77
CA ASP A 363 16.00 45.49 -22.73
C ASP A 363 17.19 46.07 -23.54
N ALA A 364 18.26 45.31 -23.75
CA ALA A 364 19.37 45.63 -24.64
C ALA A 364 19.10 45.31 -26.13
N GLY A 365 17.95 44.73 -26.46
CA GLY A 365 17.49 44.48 -27.83
C GLY A 365 17.47 43.02 -28.28
N ASP A 366 17.85 42.07 -27.42
CA ASP A 366 17.75 40.65 -27.73
C ASP A 366 16.29 40.18 -27.73
N LYS A 367 15.98 39.12 -28.49
CA LYS A 367 14.65 38.51 -28.50
C LYS A 367 14.58 37.39 -27.45
N ASP A 368 13.50 37.37 -26.67
CA ASP A 368 13.17 36.25 -25.77
C ASP A 368 11.83 35.62 -26.20
N PRO A 369 11.69 34.28 -26.20
CA PRO A 369 10.44 33.61 -26.58
C PRO A 369 9.21 34.00 -25.75
N LEU A 370 9.39 34.38 -24.48
CA LEU A 370 8.29 34.85 -23.61
C LEU A 370 7.93 36.32 -23.84
N GLY A 371 8.78 37.06 -24.56
CA GLY A 371 8.71 38.52 -24.65
C GLY A 371 8.95 39.22 -23.30
N ARG A 372 9.03 40.54 -23.33
CA ARG A 372 9.27 41.35 -22.13
C ARG A 372 8.21 41.16 -21.05
N GLU A 373 6.93 41.18 -21.44
CA GLU A 373 5.81 41.04 -20.51
C GLU A 373 5.82 39.67 -19.81
N GLY A 374 6.11 38.59 -20.55
CA GLY A 374 6.22 37.26 -19.96
C GLY A 374 7.41 37.11 -19.01
N LEU A 375 8.53 37.77 -19.30
CA LEU A 375 9.68 37.83 -18.38
C LEU A 375 9.35 38.60 -17.09
N VAL A 376 8.61 39.71 -17.18
CA VAL A 376 8.16 40.50 -16.01
C VAL A 376 7.19 39.69 -15.15
N ASN A 377 6.23 39.00 -15.77
CA ASN A 377 5.28 38.12 -15.06
C ASN A 377 6.00 36.97 -14.35
N MET A 378 7.00 36.37 -15.01
CA MET A 378 7.81 35.31 -14.42
C MET A 378 8.68 35.82 -13.27
N GLN A 379 9.27 37.01 -13.39
CA GLN A 379 10.02 37.63 -12.29
C GLN A 379 9.11 37.87 -11.08
N ALA A 380 7.92 38.45 -11.29
CA ALA A 380 6.97 38.69 -10.22
C ALA A 380 6.53 37.39 -9.53
N SER A 381 6.18 36.35 -10.31
CA SER A 381 5.76 35.05 -9.77
C SER A 381 6.88 34.36 -8.99
N LEU A 382 8.14 34.47 -9.45
CA LEU A 382 9.30 33.94 -8.73
C LEU A 382 9.61 34.73 -7.46
N GLN A 383 9.35 36.06 -7.43
CA GLN A 383 9.50 36.87 -6.22
C GLN A 383 8.44 36.49 -5.19
N ASP A 384 7.19 36.33 -5.61
CA ASP A 384 6.12 35.84 -4.75
C ASP A 384 6.44 34.44 -4.19
N LEU A 385 6.98 33.55 -5.03
CA LEU A 385 7.45 32.22 -4.61
C LEU A 385 8.60 32.31 -3.61
N HIS A 386 9.57 33.19 -3.84
CA HIS A 386 10.71 33.40 -2.95
C HIS A 386 10.23 33.83 -1.56
N ASP A 387 9.35 34.83 -1.49
CA ASP A 387 8.85 35.39 -0.23
C ASP A 387 7.94 34.38 0.49
N ALA A 388 7.06 33.70 -0.23
CA ALA A 388 6.24 32.62 0.32
C ALA A 388 7.11 31.47 0.85
N ALA A 389 8.15 31.07 0.13
CA ALA A 389 9.07 30.01 0.56
C ALA A 389 9.90 30.42 1.78
N ALA A 390 10.31 31.68 1.90
CA ALA A 390 10.99 32.20 3.09
C ALA A 390 10.07 32.17 4.32
N SER A 391 8.81 32.62 4.17
CA SER A 391 7.81 32.56 5.23
C SER A 391 7.51 31.11 5.66
N ALA A 392 7.30 30.22 4.68
CA ALA A 392 7.06 28.80 4.94
C ALA A 392 8.25 28.12 5.64
N ARG A 393 9.50 28.42 5.25
CA ARG A 393 10.69 27.91 5.94
C ARG A 393 10.74 28.32 7.40
N ALA A 394 10.49 29.60 7.71
CA ALA A 394 10.47 30.09 9.09
C ALA A 394 9.38 29.42 9.93
N ALA A 395 8.17 29.25 9.37
CA ALA A 395 7.07 28.56 10.05
C ALA A 395 7.39 27.07 10.27
N ASN A 396 7.89 26.38 9.24
CA ASN A 396 8.21 24.95 9.28
C ASN A 396 9.40 24.64 10.19
N TYR A 397 10.36 25.56 10.35
CA TYR A 397 11.44 25.39 11.33
C TYR A 397 10.90 25.28 12.77
N VAL A 398 9.90 26.09 13.11
CA VAL A 398 9.24 25.99 14.42
C VAL A 398 8.40 24.72 14.54
N ALA A 399 7.74 24.31 13.46
CA ALA A 399 7.02 23.04 13.40
C ALA A 399 7.95 21.84 13.65
N ARG A 400 9.13 21.86 13.03
CA ARG A 400 10.17 20.84 13.18
C ARG A 400 10.59 20.66 14.64
N ILE A 401 10.96 21.74 15.32
CA ILE A 401 11.41 21.68 16.73
C ILE A 401 10.35 21.04 17.62
N ARG A 402 9.07 21.39 17.42
CA ARG A 402 7.95 20.82 18.19
C ARG A 402 7.75 19.34 17.90
N ALA A 403 7.86 18.94 16.63
CA ALA A 403 7.76 17.54 16.25
C ALA A 403 8.92 16.71 16.84
N GLU A 404 10.15 17.23 16.79
CA GLU A 404 11.35 16.62 17.40
C GLU A 404 11.18 16.43 18.93
N GLU A 405 10.55 17.39 19.62
CA GLU A 405 10.24 17.26 21.05
C GLU A 405 9.25 16.10 21.31
N ILE A 406 8.17 16.00 20.51
CA ILE A 406 7.20 14.90 20.62
C ILE A 406 7.85 13.55 20.33
N ILE A 407 8.67 13.46 19.27
CA ILE A 407 9.45 12.26 18.93
C ILE A 407 10.33 11.84 20.11
N GLY A 408 11.04 12.79 20.73
CA GLY A 408 11.87 12.54 21.91
C GLY A 408 11.08 11.96 23.09
N ILE A 409 9.88 12.52 23.36
CA ILE A 409 8.99 12.03 24.43
C ILE A 409 8.58 10.58 24.17
N VAL A 410 8.19 10.25 22.93
CA VAL A 410 7.77 8.89 22.57
C VAL A 410 8.93 7.90 22.70
N ARG A 411 10.10 8.22 22.15
CA ARG A 411 11.33 7.40 22.26
C ARG A 411 11.71 7.13 23.71
N ASP A 412 11.59 8.13 24.58
CA ASP A 412 11.90 8.00 26.00
C ASP A 412 10.88 7.14 26.76
N SER A 413 9.63 7.09 26.31
CA SER A 413 8.51 6.44 27.00
C SER A 413 8.35 4.98 26.58
N ALA A 414 8.55 4.66 25.31
CA ALA A 414 8.37 3.33 24.74
C ALA A 414 9.06 2.18 25.53
N PRO A 415 10.31 2.31 26.00
CA PRO A 415 10.96 1.23 26.76
C PRO A 415 10.59 1.21 28.26
N LYS A 416 9.83 2.19 28.76
CA LYS A 416 9.60 2.40 30.21
C LYS A 416 8.15 2.21 30.64
N MET A 417 7.20 2.25 29.72
CA MET A 417 5.77 2.31 30.02
C MET A 417 5.00 1.27 29.21
N ASP A 418 3.86 0.84 29.75
CA ASP A 418 2.89 0.07 28.98
C ASP A 418 2.18 0.98 27.97
N PHE A 419 1.78 0.42 26.84
CA PHE A 419 1.06 1.18 25.81
C PHE A 419 -0.36 1.54 26.29
N SER A 420 -0.81 2.75 25.96
CA SER A 420 -2.14 3.25 26.28
C SER A 420 -2.73 4.00 25.09
N ALA A 421 -3.96 3.66 24.69
CA ALA A 421 -4.68 4.37 23.64
C ALA A 421 -4.90 5.86 23.98
N ASN A 422 -5.02 6.20 25.26
CA ASN A 422 -5.14 7.60 25.69
C ASN A 422 -3.84 8.38 25.46
N ASP A 423 -2.69 7.74 25.69
CA ASP A 423 -1.38 8.37 25.46
C ASP A 423 -1.14 8.53 23.94
N ALA A 424 -1.56 7.55 23.15
CA ALA A 424 -1.54 7.66 21.69
C ALA A 424 -2.40 8.82 21.18
N ALA A 425 -3.64 8.94 21.67
CA ALA A 425 -4.51 10.07 21.34
C ALA A 425 -3.89 11.42 21.73
N ALA A 426 -3.26 11.52 22.90
CA ALA A 426 -2.59 12.74 23.35
C ALA A 426 -1.39 13.12 22.46
N VAL A 427 -0.62 12.13 21.99
CA VAL A 427 0.46 12.35 21.01
C VAL A 427 -0.11 12.84 19.69
N MET A 428 -1.19 12.23 19.20
CA MET A 428 -1.83 12.63 17.94
C MET A 428 -2.43 14.04 18.02
N ASP A 429 -3.09 14.39 19.13
CA ASP A 429 -3.58 15.74 19.37
C ASP A 429 -2.45 16.78 19.38
N ALA A 430 -1.30 16.44 20.00
CA ALA A 430 -0.14 17.30 20.04
C ALA A 430 0.48 17.49 18.65
N LEU A 431 0.58 16.43 17.84
CA LEU A 431 1.04 16.51 16.46
C LEU A 431 0.07 17.29 15.57
N HIS A 432 -1.24 17.09 15.73
CA HIS A 432 -2.27 17.82 14.98
C HIS A 432 -2.24 19.34 15.24
N ALA A 433 -1.91 19.73 16.47
CA ALA A 433 -1.74 21.14 16.84
C ALA A 433 -0.54 21.81 16.14
N ILE A 434 0.41 21.05 15.60
CA ILE A 434 1.53 21.58 14.83
C ILE A 434 1.05 21.90 13.41
N ARG A 435 1.19 23.16 13.01
CA ARG A 435 0.88 23.63 11.66
C ARG A 435 2.14 23.60 10.81
N TRP A 436 2.00 23.20 9.56
CA TRP A 436 3.05 23.29 8.55
C TRP A 436 2.51 23.95 7.28
N THR A 437 3.42 24.58 6.55
CA THR A 437 3.12 25.36 5.34
C THR A 437 3.80 24.73 4.14
N LYS A 438 3.01 24.38 3.12
CA LYS A 438 3.49 23.97 1.79
C LYS A 438 3.27 25.12 0.81
N VAL A 439 4.30 25.48 0.04
CA VAL A 439 4.15 26.42 -1.08
C VAL A 439 4.03 25.64 -2.38
N ASN A 440 2.96 25.92 -3.12
CA ASN A 440 2.63 25.29 -4.38
C ASN A 440 2.67 26.31 -5.52
N ARG A 441 3.16 25.86 -6.67
CA ARG A 441 3.09 26.58 -7.94
C ARG A 441 1.94 25.98 -8.74
N LYS A 442 0.97 26.80 -9.13
CA LYS A 442 -0.16 26.41 -9.97
C LYS A 442 -0.13 27.25 -11.26
N PRO A 443 -0.71 26.76 -12.37
CA PRO A 443 -0.90 27.58 -13.56
C PRO A 443 -1.65 28.89 -13.24
N ASP A 444 -1.24 30.00 -13.87
CA ASP A 444 -1.97 31.27 -13.76
C ASP A 444 -3.40 31.11 -14.32
N PRO A 445 -4.45 31.46 -13.57
CA PRO A 445 -5.83 31.27 -14.01
C PRO A 445 -6.18 32.10 -15.24
N ASP A 446 -5.50 33.23 -15.45
CA ASP A 446 -5.69 34.10 -16.60
C ASP A 446 -4.83 33.71 -17.81
N GLY A 447 -4.01 32.66 -17.68
CA GLY A 447 -3.17 32.13 -18.75
C GLY A 447 -2.09 33.11 -19.24
N ARG A 448 -1.70 34.07 -18.40
CA ARG A 448 -0.70 35.08 -18.79
C ARG A 448 0.66 34.41 -19.01
N PRO A 449 1.36 34.68 -20.13
CA PRO A 449 2.66 34.09 -20.39
C PRO A 449 3.64 34.35 -19.24
N GLY A 450 4.34 33.31 -18.81
CA GLY A 450 5.33 33.37 -17.72
C GLY A 450 4.77 33.59 -16.32
N ALA A 451 3.47 33.84 -16.15
CA ALA A 451 2.85 33.98 -14.84
C ALA A 451 2.54 32.61 -14.21
N GLU A 452 2.65 32.54 -12.89
CA GLU A 452 2.21 31.39 -12.09
C GLU A 452 1.41 31.89 -10.88
N ARG A 453 0.47 31.08 -10.41
CA ARG A 453 -0.22 31.32 -9.16
C ARG A 453 0.53 30.62 -8.03
N ILE A 454 1.03 31.40 -7.08
CA ILE A 454 1.70 30.88 -5.89
C ILE A 454 0.67 30.76 -4.77
N GLU A 455 0.52 29.55 -4.22
CA GLU A 455 -0.40 29.26 -3.13
C GLU A 455 0.37 28.71 -1.93
N SER A 456 0.09 29.25 -0.74
CA SER A 456 0.55 28.68 0.52
C SER A 456 -0.60 27.88 1.14
N LEU A 457 -0.37 26.58 1.32
CA LEU A 457 -1.27 25.67 2.01
C LEU A 457 -0.77 25.47 3.44
N ASP A 458 -1.49 26.04 4.39
CA ASP A 458 -1.28 25.82 5.82
C ASP A 458 -2.20 24.69 6.29
N ILE A 459 -1.64 23.59 6.80
CA ILE A 459 -2.40 22.43 7.26
C ILE A 459 -1.79 21.83 8.55
N PRO A 460 -2.56 21.05 9.34
CA PRO A 460 -2.01 20.25 10.43
C PRO A 460 -0.90 19.32 9.92
N LEU A 461 0.10 19.06 10.77
CA LEU A 461 1.20 18.15 10.43
C LEU A 461 0.70 16.73 10.16
N THR A 462 -0.43 16.35 10.74
CA THR A 462 -1.07 15.03 10.60
C THR A 462 -1.98 14.90 9.39
N THR A 463 -2.18 15.96 8.61
CA THR A 463 -3.08 15.93 7.44
C THR A 463 -2.33 15.52 6.18
N HIS A 464 -2.81 14.47 5.53
CA HIS A 464 -2.47 14.14 4.14
C HIS A 464 -3.30 15.01 3.19
N HIS A 465 -2.61 15.66 2.25
CA HIS A 465 -3.22 16.38 1.15
C HIS A 465 -2.55 15.95 -0.17
N PRO A 466 -3.29 15.76 -1.27
CA PRO A 466 -2.73 15.28 -2.55
C PRO A 466 -1.58 16.14 -3.10
N ASP A 467 -1.62 17.47 -2.88
CA ASP A 467 -0.54 18.39 -3.26
C ASP A 467 0.63 18.46 -2.23
N ALA A 468 0.55 17.71 -1.14
CA ALA A 468 1.46 17.81 0.00
C ALA A 468 1.75 16.46 0.72
N PRO A 469 1.98 15.33 0.01
CA PRO A 469 2.23 14.03 0.64
C PRO A 469 3.66 13.97 1.18
N LEU A 470 3.84 13.90 2.50
CA LEU A 470 5.19 13.77 3.10
C LEU A 470 5.33 12.51 3.95
N TRP A 471 4.86 12.53 5.19
CA TRP A 471 5.05 11.42 6.14
C TRP A 471 3.73 10.70 6.46
N VAL A 472 2.60 11.40 6.32
CA VAL A 472 1.28 10.90 6.69
C VAL A 472 0.89 9.69 5.84
N HIS A 473 1.17 9.72 4.53
CA HIS A 473 0.88 8.60 3.65
C HIS A 473 1.80 7.41 3.87
N ASP A 474 3.08 7.66 4.11
CA ASP A 474 4.03 6.61 4.48
C ASP A 474 3.63 5.93 5.78
N TYR A 475 3.20 6.73 6.77
CA TYR A 475 2.65 6.21 8.01
C TYR A 475 1.37 5.40 7.76
N LEU A 476 0.43 5.85 6.93
CA LEU A 476 -0.78 5.07 6.62
C LEU A 476 -0.45 3.68 6.06
N ASN A 477 0.52 3.58 5.15
CA ASN A 477 0.91 2.31 4.56
C ASN A 477 1.51 1.37 5.63
N ILE A 478 2.38 1.88 6.49
CA ILE A 478 2.94 1.12 7.61
C ILE A 478 1.88 0.79 8.67
N TRP A 479 0.98 1.71 8.98
CA TRP A 479 -0.14 1.49 9.88
C TRP A 479 -1.03 0.37 9.36
N PHE A 480 -1.36 0.36 8.07
CA PHE A 480 -2.17 -0.70 7.46
C PHE A 480 -1.46 -2.05 7.54
N ASP A 481 -0.15 -2.07 7.27
CA ASP A 481 0.67 -3.26 7.41
C ASP A 481 0.66 -3.80 8.84
N HIS A 482 0.82 -2.95 9.86
CA HIS A 482 0.72 -3.41 11.25
C HIS A 482 -0.70 -3.84 11.61
N ALA A 483 -1.71 -3.10 11.14
CA ALA A 483 -3.12 -3.29 11.48
C ALA A 483 -3.62 -4.66 11.01
N LYS A 484 -3.27 -5.12 9.81
CA LYS A 484 -3.70 -6.45 9.34
C LYS A 484 -3.12 -7.58 10.19
N HIS A 485 -1.88 -7.46 10.67
CA HIS A 485 -1.29 -8.46 11.56
C HIS A 485 -1.99 -8.47 12.93
N ALA A 486 -2.19 -7.30 13.52
CA ALA A 486 -2.84 -7.18 14.83
C ALA A 486 -4.32 -7.62 14.78
N TYR A 487 -5.03 -7.20 13.74
CA TYR A 487 -6.45 -7.50 13.54
C TYR A 487 -6.71 -8.98 13.27
N ALA A 488 -5.89 -9.62 12.42
CA ALA A 488 -6.04 -11.05 12.12
C ALA A 488 -5.79 -11.91 13.37
N ALA A 489 -4.86 -11.49 14.24
CA ALA A 489 -4.61 -12.16 15.52
C ALA A 489 -5.70 -11.91 16.57
N ASN A 490 -6.18 -10.67 16.68
CA ASN A 490 -7.27 -10.28 17.57
C ASN A 490 -7.94 -8.97 17.08
N PRO A 491 -9.18 -9.03 16.57
CA PRO A 491 -9.90 -7.87 16.06
C PRO A 491 -10.12 -6.76 17.09
N ASP A 492 -10.11 -7.06 18.38
CA ASP A 492 -10.29 -6.09 19.47
C ASP A 492 -9.00 -5.31 19.80
N THR A 493 -7.88 -5.64 19.17
CA THR A 493 -6.66 -4.83 19.25
C THR A 493 -6.85 -3.48 18.55
N LEU A 494 -7.66 -3.44 17.50
CA LEU A 494 -8.02 -2.20 16.82
C LEU A 494 -9.24 -1.57 17.49
N SER A 495 -9.22 -0.23 17.60
CA SER A 495 -10.38 0.52 18.07
C SER A 495 -11.57 0.39 17.12
N ASP A 496 -12.79 0.65 17.59
CA ASP A 496 -13.97 0.69 16.72
C ASP A 496 -13.78 1.66 15.55
N ALA A 497 -13.17 2.83 15.80
CA ALA A 497 -12.86 3.80 14.76
C ALA A 497 -11.89 3.22 13.72
N ALA A 498 -10.82 2.56 14.15
CA ALA A 498 -9.85 1.93 13.24
C ALA A 498 -10.50 0.84 12.39
N ARG A 499 -11.38 0.02 12.97
CA ARG A 499 -12.12 -1.02 12.25
C ARG A 499 -13.02 -0.45 11.14
N THR A 500 -13.62 0.74 11.33
CA THR A 500 -14.45 1.36 10.28
C THR A 500 -13.69 1.69 9.00
N VAL A 501 -12.38 1.90 9.09
CA VAL A 501 -11.52 2.16 7.92
C VAL A 501 -10.83 0.88 7.45
N PHE A 502 -10.31 0.09 8.40
CA PHE A 502 -9.55 -1.12 8.10
C PHE A 502 -10.42 -2.20 7.44
N GLU A 503 -11.60 -2.50 7.99
CA GLU A 503 -12.39 -3.64 7.51
C GLU A 503 -12.88 -3.48 6.06
N PRO A 504 -13.41 -2.31 5.62
CA PRO A 504 -13.75 -2.13 4.21
C PRO A 504 -12.54 -2.28 3.28
N TRP A 505 -11.36 -1.80 3.69
CA TRP A 505 -10.14 -1.93 2.91
C TRP A 505 -9.69 -3.40 2.83
N ALA A 506 -9.67 -4.11 3.97
CA ALA A 506 -9.34 -5.52 4.00
C ALA A 506 -10.33 -6.37 3.19
N ARG A 507 -11.63 -6.06 3.21
CA ARG A 507 -12.64 -6.77 2.39
C ARG A 507 -12.44 -6.53 0.89
N ASP A 508 -12.13 -5.29 0.49
CA ASP A 508 -11.83 -4.96 -0.90
C ASP A 508 -10.62 -5.75 -1.40
N LEU A 509 -9.54 -5.80 -0.62
CA LEU A 509 -8.37 -6.63 -0.96
C LEU A 509 -8.70 -8.12 -0.95
N ALA A 510 -9.39 -8.64 0.07
CA ALA A 510 -9.77 -10.06 0.14
C ALA A 510 -10.66 -10.51 -1.02
N ALA A 511 -11.51 -9.62 -1.54
CA ALA A 511 -12.37 -9.91 -2.68
C ALA A 511 -11.60 -9.95 -4.01
N ARG A 512 -10.61 -9.06 -4.19
CA ARG A 512 -9.80 -8.96 -5.41
C ARG A 512 -8.66 -9.98 -5.46
N GLU A 513 -7.99 -10.17 -4.32
CA GLU A 513 -6.79 -10.98 -4.15
C GLU A 513 -7.15 -12.39 -3.62
N MET A 514 -8.26 -12.97 -4.10
CA MET A 514 -8.84 -14.19 -3.52
C MET A 514 -8.14 -15.46 -4.04
N PRO A 515 -7.51 -16.28 -3.17
CA PRO A 515 -6.92 -17.55 -3.58
C PRO A 515 -7.96 -18.63 -3.90
N SER A 516 -7.53 -19.71 -4.55
CA SER A 516 -8.42 -20.82 -4.89
C SER A 516 -7.78 -22.19 -4.91
N ILE A 517 -8.67 -23.19 -4.97
CA ILE A 517 -8.37 -24.60 -5.20
C ILE A 517 -9.35 -25.10 -6.27
N GLY A 518 -8.89 -25.90 -7.22
CA GLY A 518 -9.74 -26.34 -8.32
C GLY A 518 -9.10 -27.40 -9.22
N HIS A 519 -9.75 -27.63 -10.33
CA HIS A 519 -9.25 -28.39 -11.46
C HIS A 519 -8.40 -27.47 -12.34
N ILE A 520 -8.93 -26.30 -12.71
CA ILE A 520 -8.35 -25.40 -13.72
C ILE A 520 -7.81 -24.11 -13.07
N PRO A 521 -6.56 -23.68 -13.38
CA PRO A 521 -6.04 -22.39 -12.95
C PRO A 521 -6.86 -21.20 -13.48
N PHE A 522 -6.95 -20.12 -12.72
CA PHE A 522 -7.55 -18.87 -13.19
C PHE A 522 -6.65 -18.15 -14.18
N ARG A 523 -5.37 -18.07 -13.87
CA ARG A 523 -4.40 -17.44 -14.74
C ARG A 523 -3.72 -18.46 -15.62
N TYR A 524 -3.27 -17.98 -16.78
CA TYR A 524 -2.53 -18.81 -17.71
C TYR A 524 -1.20 -19.26 -17.12
N VAL A 525 -0.90 -20.55 -17.27
CA VAL A 525 0.40 -21.16 -16.96
C VAL A 525 0.75 -22.18 -18.05
N HIS A 526 2.04 -22.27 -18.40
CA HIS A 526 2.49 -22.98 -19.61
C HIS A 526 2.38 -24.50 -19.51
N ASP A 527 2.74 -25.08 -18.37
CA ASP A 527 2.88 -26.54 -18.20
C ASP A 527 1.62 -27.22 -17.62
N TYR A 528 0.45 -26.55 -17.67
CA TYR A 528 -0.81 -27.13 -17.20
C TYR A 528 -1.49 -28.00 -18.27
N ASP A 529 -2.07 -29.11 -17.82
CA ASP A 529 -2.78 -30.10 -18.64
C ASP A 529 -3.99 -30.56 -17.82
N ASP A 530 -5.20 -30.29 -18.29
CA ASP A 530 -6.45 -30.48 -17.55
C ASP A 530 -6.87 -31.96 -17.43
N GLU A 531 -6.42 -32.80 -18.37
CA GLU A 531 -6.64 -34.24 -18.32
C GLU A 531 -5.82 -34.88 -17.20
N THR A 532 -4.59 -34.41 -16.99
CA THR A 532 -3.60 -35.08 -16.13
C THR A 532 -3.29 -34.34 -14.84
N HIS A 533 -3.54 -33.03 -14.75
CA HIS A 533 -3.25 -32.19 -13.58
C HIS A 533 -4.53 -31.70 -12.88
N ALA A 534 -4.37 -31.35 -11.61
CA ALA A 534 -5.34 -30.63 -10.80
C ALA A 534 -4.63 -29.46 -10.11
N THR A 535 -5.36 -28.36 -9.88
CA THR A 535 -4.85 -27.16 -9.23
C THR A 535 -5.01 -27.29 -7.72
N LEU A 536 -3.90 -27.55 -7.02
CA LEU A 536 -3.91 -27.74 -5.58
C LEU A 536 -4.12 -26.43 -4.83
N LEU A 537 -3.48 -25.36 -5.32
CA LEU A 537 -3.54 -24.04 -4.74
C LEU A 537 -3.14 -23.00 -5.78
N GLU A 538 -3.91 -21.95 -5.91
CA GLU A 538 -3.55 -20.77 -6.68
C GLU A 538 -3.62 -19.55 -5.77
N LEU A 539 -2.51 -18.82 -5.67
CA LEU A 539 -2.34 -17.66 -4.81
C LEU A 539 -2.07 -16.42 -5.67
N PRO A 540 -2.99 -15.46 -5.74
CA PRO A 540 -2.67 -14.15 -6.30
C PRO A 540 -1.65 -13.42 -5.43
N SER A 541 -0.88 -12.52 -6.04
CA SER A 541 -0.18 -11.47 -5.30
C SER A 541 -1.17 -10.72 -4.41
N SER A 542 -0.77 -10.44 -3.17
CA SER A 542 -1.71 -9.93 -2.17
C SER A 542 -1.06 -8.94 -1.21
N GLY A 543 -1.58 -7.71 -1.21
CA GLY A 543 -1.26 -6.70 -0.21
C GLY A 543 -1.81 -7.06 1.18
N LEU A 544 -2.94 -7.80 1.23
CA LEU A 544 -3.51 -8.31 2.48
C LEU A 544 -2.62 -9.38 3.13
N MET A 545 -1.98 -10.23 2.32
CA MET A 545 -1.13 -11.34 2.80
C MET A 545 0.38 -11.02 2.80
N SER A 546 0.78 -9.84 2.34
CA SER A 546 2.18 -9.39 2.23
C SER A 546 3.05 -10.23 1.28
N TRP A 547 2.49 -10.78 0.21
CA TRP A 547 3.25 -11.53 -0.78
C TRP A 547 3.05 -11.03 -2.21
N ILE A 548 4.04 -11.29 -3.05
CA ILE A 548 4.01 -10.98 -4.48
C ILE A 548 4.67 -12.08 -5.28
N PHE A 549 4.14 -12.36 -6.46
CA PHE A 549 4.67 -13.30 -7.42
C PHE A 549 4.83 -12.58 -8.76
N GLY A 550 5.97 -12.73 -9.44
CA GLY A 550 6.20 -12.07 -10.73
C GLY A 550 5.99 -10.55 -10.69
N ASP A 551 5.30 -10.01 -11.69
CA ASP A 551 4.89 -8.61 -11.77
C ASP A 551 3.41 -8.47 -11.37
N VAL A 552 3.12 -8.81 -10.10
CA VAL A 552 1.74 -8.84 -9.54
C VAL A 552 0.89 -9.98 -10.13
N ASP A 553 1.54 -11.12 -10.36
CA ASP A 553 0.98 -12.37 -10.90
C ASP A 553 0.49 -13.33 -9.80
N HIS A 554 0.08 -14.52 -10.21
CA HIS A 554 -0.35 -15.63 -9.36
C HIS A 554 0.74 -16.70 -9.25
N LEU A 555 0.93 -17.25 -8.05
CA LEU A 555 1.62 -18.53 -7.86
C LEU A 555 0.61 -19.66 -8.06
N VAL A 556 0.85 -20.53 -9.02
CA VAL A 556 -0.01 -21.67 -9.34
C VAL A 556 0.69 -22.97 -9.01
N LEU A 557 0.07 -23.75 -8.13
CA LEU A 557 0.53 -25.06 -7.70
C LEU A 557 -0.37 -26.15 -8.29
N THR A 558 0.18 -26.97 -9.16
CA THR A 558 -0.54 -28.09 -9.76
C THR A 558 0.10 -29.42 -9.38
N LEU A 559 -0.71 -30.48 -9.36
CA LEU A 559 -0.25 -31.84 -9.10
C LEU A 559 -0.90 -32.80 -10.09
N ARG A 560 -0.17 -33.83 -10.52
CA ARG A 560 -0.76 -34.89 -11.34
C ARG A 560 -1.86 -35.60 -10.57
N LYS A 561 -3.00 -35.84 -11.23
CA LYS A 561 -4.13 -36.61 -10.67
C LYS A 561 -3.69 -38.00 -10.19
N ALA A 562 -2.74 -38.63 -10.89
CA ALA A 562 -2.17 -39.91 -10.47
C ALA A 562 -1.35 -39.84 -9.16
N ASP A 563 -0.64 -38.72 -8.92
CA ASP A 563 0.11 -38.50 -7.68
C ASP A 563 -0.86 -38.14 -6.53
N LEU A 564 -1.87 -37.32 -6.81
CA LEU A 564 -2.95 -37.01 -5.89
C LEU A 564 -3.71 -38.27 -5.43
N ALA A 565 -4.03 -39.17 -6.36
CA ALA A 565 -4.67 -40.46 -6.08
C ALA A 565 -3.78 -41.39 -5.23
N ALA A 566 -2.46 -41.32 -5.43
CA ALA A 566 -1.47 -42.10 -4.69
C ALA A 566 -1.07 -41.46 -3.35
N GLY A 567 -1.53 -40.24 -3.04
CA GLY A 567 -1.10 -39.48 -1.87
C GLY A 567 0.39 -39.10 -1.90
N ARG A 568 0.94 -38.85 -3.09
CA ARG A 568 2.33 -38.40 -3.27
C ARG A 568 2.39 -36.88 -3.40
N TRP A 569 2.98 -36.24 -2.39
CA TRP A 569 3.02 -34.77 -2.25
C TRP A 569 4.39 -34.16 -2.56
N ASP A 570 5.38 -34.98 -2.89
CA ASP A 570 6.79 -34.60 -3.09
C ASP A 570 7.10 -34.03 -4.49
N ARG A 571 6.09 -33.91 -5.36
CA ARG A 571 6.27 -33.54 -6.78
C ARG A 571 5.25 -32.52 -7.32
N PRO A 572 4.96 -31.43 -6.59
CA PRO A 572 4.15 -30.38 -7.17
C PRO A 572 4.87 -29.72 -8.35
N LEU A 573 4.10 -29.27 -9.34
CA LEU A 573 4.55 -28.34 -10.36
C LEU A 573 4.17 -26.93 -9.89
N VAL A 574 5.15 -26.03 -9.89
CA VAL A 574 4.97 -24.64 -9.46
C VAL A 574 5.27 -23.71 -10.63
N GLN A 575 4.36 -22.79 -10.90
CA GLN A 575 4.51 -21.79 -11.95
C GLN A 575 4.04 -20.43 -11.43
N VAL A 576 4.62 -19.36 -11.97
CA VAL A 576 4.05 -18.01 -11.86
C VAL A 576 3.24 -17.77 -13.14
N SER A 577 2.07 -17.17 -13.00
CA SER A 577 1.24 -16.83 -14.16
C SER A 577 1.89 -15.76 -15.06
N ASN A 578 1.31 -15.60 -16.25
CA ASN A 578 1.72 -14.63 -17.27
C ASN A 578 0.58 -13.73 -17.71
#